data_AF-A0A1J5NZD1-F1
#
_entry.id   AF-A0A1J5NZD1-F1
#
_cell.length_a   1.000
_cell.length_b   1.000
_cell.length_c   1.000
_cell.angle_alpha   90.00
_cell.angle_beta   90.00
_cell.angle_gamma   90.00
#
_symmetry.space_group_name_H-M   'P 1'
#
loop_
_entity.id
_entity.type
_entity.pdbx_description
1 polymer ?
#
loop_
_entity_poly.entity_id
_entity_poly.type
_entity_poly.pdbx_seq_one_letter_code
_entity_poly.pdbx_strand_id
1 'polypeptide(L)'
;MPVTAEAAGGTGYAIKRSYFTTDGKPAKIDSVKAGTRLVTVLEVTPLGDGEARLMVSDPLPAGFEIDNPNLMASGAVGGFDWLDSVAPTDVAHSEFRQDRFLTAIDRTDSKPFKLAYIVRAISPGTFHHPAASVEDMYRPDIRAHGDTGTVTITP
;
A
#
# COMPACT_ATOMS: atom_id res chain seq x y z
N MET A 1 -23.93 12.08 -8.85
CA MET A 1 -23.28 12.73 -7.69
C MET A 1 -21.89 13.18 -8.13
N PRO A 2 -21.37 14.35 -7.74
CA PRO A 2 -20.00 14.69 -8.08
C PRO A 2 -19.07 13.78 -7.26
N VAL A 3 -18.22 13.01 -7.94
CA VAL A 3 -17.26 12.08 -7.31
C VAL A 3 -16.00 12.84 -6.92
N THR A 4 -16.11 13.75 -5.94
CA THR A 4 -14.90 14.37 -5.40
C THR A 4 -14.15 13.29 -4.62
N ALA A 5 -12.96 12.92 -5.12
CA ALA A 5 -12.07 12.01 -4.43
C ALA A 5 -11.87 12.48 -2.99
N GLU A 6 -12.14 11.60 -2.03
CA GLU A 6 -11.87 11.86 -0.62
C GLU A 6 -10.37 12.02 -0.42
N ALA A 7 -9.98 13.14 0.20
CA ALA A 7 -8.59 13.45 0.52
C ALA A 7 -8.12 12.65 1.74
N ALA A 8 -6.82 12.45 1.86
CA ALA A 8 -6.22 11.77 3.01
C ALA A 8 -6.65 12.39 4.35
N GLY A 9 -6.89 11.55 5.35
CA GLY A 9 -7.39 11.96 6.66
C GLY A 9 -7.22 10.87 7.71
N GLY A 10 -7.50 11.21 8.97
CA GLY A 10 -7.36 10.25 10.07
C GLY A 10 -6.94 10.87 11.40
N THR A 11 -6.70 10.01 12.37
CA THR A 11 -6.24 10.32 13.73
C THR A 11 -5.14 9.34 14.13
N GLY A 12 -4.03 9.86 14.66
CA GLY A 12 -2.89 9.09 15.19
C GLY A 12 -1.97 8.44 14.16
N TYR A 13 -2.38 8.33 12.89
CA TYR A 13 -1.53 7.89 11.79
C TYR A 13 -1.71 8.77 10.55
N ALA A 14 -0.75 8.68 9.63
CA ALA A 14 -0.91 9.04 8.24
C ALA A 14 -0.47 7.85 7.37
N ILE A 15 -1.12 7.65 6.22
CA ILE A 15 -0.75 6.62 5.25
C ILE A 15 -0.65 7.22 3.86
N LYS A 16 0.42 6.89 3.13
CA LYS A 16 0.64 7.31 1.76
C LYS A 16 0.97 6.13 0.87
N ARG A 17 0.27 6.02 -0.25
CA ARG A 17 0.54 5.02 -1.30
C ARG A 17 1.29 5.66 -2.46
N SER A 18 2.36 5.02 -2.92
CA SER A 18 3.17 5.45 -4.06
C SER A 18 3.49 4.26 -4.96
N TYR A 19 3.73 4.53 -6.24
CA TYR A 19 4.07 3.51 -7.24
C TYR A 19 5.47 3.74 -7.78
N PHE A 20 6.18 2.65 -7.99
CA PHE A 20 7.51 2.65 -8.57
C PHE A 20 7.62 1.58 -9.65
N THR A 21 8.56 1.75 -10.57
CA THR A 21 9.00 0.65 -11.44
C THR A 21 9.73 -0.40 -10.61
N THR A 22 9.93 -1.60 -11.17
CA THR A 22 10.72 -2.65 -10.52
C THR A 22 12.18 -2.24 -10.26
N ASP A 23 12.67 -1.21 -10.95
CA ASP A 23 14.01 -0.65 -10.78
C ASP A 23 14.04 0.52 -9.76
N GLY A 24 12.94 0.78 -9.05
CA GLY A 24 12.86 1.80 -8.00
C GLY A 24 12.64 3.24 -8.49
N LYS A 25 12.26 3.44 -9.75
CA LYS A 25 11.95 4.78 -10.26
C LYS A 25 10.48 5.12 -9.99
N PRO A 26 10.14 6.36 -9.56
CA PRO A 26 8.74 6.75 -9.38
C PRO A 26 7.92 6.53 -10.66
N ALA A 27 6.73 5.97 -10.50
CA ALA A 27 5.80 5.68 -11.58
C ALA A 27 4.46 6.39 -11.34
N LYS A 28 3.86 6.89 -12.42
CA LYS A 28 2.49 7.38 -12.40
C LYS A 28 1.54 6.28 -12.86
N ILE A 29 0.30 6.36 -12.39
CA ILE A 29 -0.75 5.40 -12.68
C ILE A 29 -1.90 5.99 -13.52
N ASP A 30 -1.71 7.20 -14.04
CA ASP A 30 -2.66 7.90 -14.92
C ASP A 30 -2.56 7.45 -16.39
N SER A 31 -1.56 6.63 -16.74
CA SER A 31 -1.41 5.96 -18.04
C SER A 31 -0.39 4.82 -17.94
N VAL A 32 -0.84 3.63 -17.55
CA VAL A 32 0.01 2.43 -17.40
C VAL A 32 -0.27 1.45 -18.52
N LYS A 33 0.77 0.93 -19.19
CA LYS A 33 0.58 -0.09 -20.23
C LYS A 33 0.18 -1.44 -19.62
N ALA A 34 -0.73 -2.15 -20.26
CA ALA A 34 -1.04 -3.53 -19.91
C ALA A 34 0.22 -4.42 -19.94
N GLY A 35 0.35 -5.30 -18.94
CA GLY A 35 1.53 -6.12 -18.67
C GLY A 35 2.61 -5.43 -17.83
N THR A 36 2.56 -4.11 -17.61
CA THR A 36 3.54 -3.41 -16.78
C THR A 36 3.44 -3.86 -15.31
N ARG A 37 4.59 -4.18 -14.73
CA ARG A 37 4.74 -4.45 -13.29
C ARG A 37 5.15 -3.18 -12.56
N LEU A 38 4.50 -2.92 -11.43
CA LEU A 38 4.78 -1.80 -10.55
C LEU A 38 4.95 -2.29 -9.13
N VAL A 39 5.81 -1.62 -8.38
CA VAL A 39 5.96 -1.79 -6.93
C VAL A 39 5.04 -0.78 -6.27
N THR A 40 4.04 -1.28 -5.55
CA THR A 40 3.19 -0.46 -4.66
C THR A 40 3.90 -0.33 -3.33
N VAL A 41 4.06 0.89 -2.84
CA VAL A 41 4.70 1.19 -1.56
C VAL A 41 3.71 1.94 -0.68
N LEU A 42 3.43 1.39 0.50
CA LEU A 42 2.63 1.99 1.54
C LEU A 42 3.55 2.48 2.63
N GLU A 43 3.57 3.79 2.86
CA GLU A 43 4.29 4.41 3.97
C GLU A 43 3.30 4.79 5.06
N VAL A 44 3.51 4.27 6.26
CA VAL A 44 2.71 4.56 7.44
C VAL A 44 3.56 5.38 8.40
N THR A 45 3.03 6.52 8.83
CA THR A 45 3.68 7.47 9.74
C THR A 45 2.85 7.59 11.01
N PRO A 46 3.33 7.09 12.16
CA PRO A 46 2.74 7.39 13.46
C PRO A 46 2.78 8.89 13.77
N LEU A 47 1.68 9.42 14.29
CA LEU A 47 1.57 10.82 14.74
C LEU A 47 1.53 10.95 16.27
N GLY A 48 1.65 9.82 16.97
CA GLY A 48 1.72 9.73 18.42
C GLY A 48 2.62 8.57 18.84
N ASP A 49 2.81 8.42 20.15
CA ASP A 49 3.71 7.44 20.72
C ASP A 49 3.01 6.19 21.23
N GLY A 50 3.76 5.08 21.23
CA GLY A 50 3.39 3.84 21.88
C GLY A 50 3.37 2.64 20.95
N GLU A 51 3.30 1.47 21.56
CA GLU A 51 3.13 0.21 20.85
C GLU A 51 1.72 0.10 20.28
N ALA A 52 1.58 -0.57 19.16
CA ALA A 52 0.31 -0.77 18.49
C ALA A 52 0.30 -2.06 17.68
N ARG A 53 -0.88 -2.69 17.59
CA ARG A 53 -1.16 -3.72 16.60
C ARG A 53 -1.96 -3.08 15.49
N LEU A 54 -1.37 -2.96 14.32
CA LEU A 54 -1.94 -2.24 13.19
C LEU A 54 -2.49 -3.21 12.17
N MET A 55 -3.67 -2.91 11.64
CA MET A 55 -4.18 -3.50 10.41
C MET A 55 -4.01 -2.49 9.28
N VAL A 56 -3.20 -2.83 8.28
CA VAL A 56 -3.08 -2.07 7.03
C VAL A 56 -3.89 -2.76 5.95
N SER A 57 -4.73 -1.98 5.27
CA SER A 57 -5.58 -2.45 4.18
C SER A 57 -5.38 -1.59 2.95
N ASP A 58 -5.09 -2.21 1.81
CA ASP A 58 -4.95 -1.53 0.54
C ASP A 58 -5.84 -2.20 -0.52
N PRO A 59 -7.05 -1.67 -0.77
CA PRO A 59 -7.91 -2.17 -1.83
C PRO A 59 -7.31 -1.88 -3.20
N LEU A 60 -7.27 -2.90 -4.07
CA LEU A 60 -6.73 -2.78 -5.41
C LEU A 60 -7.77 -2.15 -6.35
N PRO A 61 -7.34 -1.21 -7.22
CA PRO A 61 -8.20 -0.77 -8.31
C PRO A 61 -8.44 -1.93 -9.27
N ALA A 62 -9.62 -1.95 -9.88
CA ALA A 62 -9.88 -2.88 -10.97
C ALA A 62 -8.82 -2.72 -12.09
N GLY A 63 -8.43 -3.83 -12.72
CA GLY A 63 -7.38 -3.86 -13.74
C GLY A 63 -5.96 -4.08 -13.22
N PHE A 64 -5.70 -3.97 -11.91
CA PHE A 64 -4.46 -4.46 -11.30
C PHE A 64 -4.64 -5.84 -10.67
N GLU A 65 -3.61 -6.68 -10.74
CA GLU A 65 -3.52 -7.95 -10.02
C GLU A 65 -2.20 -8.01 -9.23
N ILE A 66 -2.21 -8.67 -8.07
CA ILE A 66 -1.00 -8.92 -7.29
C ILE A 66 -0.18 -10.02 -7.98
N ASP A 67 1.05 -9.71 -8.37
CA ASP A 67 1.89 -10.59 -9.20
C ASP A 67 2.74 -11.57 -8.38
N ASN A 68 3.16 -11.17 -7.17
CA ASN A 68 3.88 -12.05 -6.24
C ASN A 68 3.77 -11.56 -4.79
N PRO A 69 3.02 -12.26 -3.92
CA PRO A 69 2.79 -11.85 -2.53
C PRO A 69 4.01 -12.03 -1.61
N ASN A 70 5.00 -12.86 -1.98
CA ASN A 70 6.12 -13.23 -1.10
C ASN A 70 7.17 -12.12 -0.90
N LEU A 71 6.93 -10.91 -1.43
CA LEU A 71 7.87 -9.78 -1.48
C LEU A 71 7.85 -8.85 -0.26
N MET A 72 7.07 -9.18 0.78
CA MET A 72 6.81 -8.34 1.96
C MET A 72 8.01 -8.05 2.85
N ALA A 73 9.12 -8.73 2.63
CA ALA A 73 10.27 -8.72 3.51
C ALA A 73 11.48 -8.28 2.68
N SER A 74 11.95 -7.04 2.90
CA SER A 74 13.31 -6.65 2.49
C SER A 74 14.28 -7.70 3.01
N GLY A 75 14.77 -8.55 2.11
CA GLY A 75 15.63 -9.68 2.43
C GLY A 75 15.36 -10.93 1.61
N ALA A 76 14.11 -11.18 1.15
CA ALA A 76 13.78 -12.43 0.45
C ALA A 76 13.95 -12.37 -1.07
N VAL A 77 13.86 -11.20 -1.68
CA VAL A 77 13.99 -11.03 -3.14
C VAL A 77 14.93 -9.86 -3.41
N GLY A 78 16.13 -10.17 -3.88
CA GLY A 78 17.11 -9.17 -4.30
C GLY A 78 16.51 -8.23 -5.36
N GLY A 79 16.85 -6.94 -5.28
CA GLY A 79 16.36 -5.89 -6.20
C GLY A 79 15.57 -4.76 -5.54
N PHE A 80 15.28 -4.86 -4.24
CA PHE A 80 14.55 -3.84 -3.47
C PHE A 80 15.38 -3.22 -2.35
N ASP A 81 16.70 -3.26 -2.45
CA ASP A 81 17.60 -2.67 -1.44
C ASP A 81 17.42 -1.13 -1.30
N TRP A 82 16.73 -0.50 -2.26
CA TRP A 82 16.34 0.90 -2.21
C TRP A 82 15.11 1.18 -1.33
N LEU A 83 14.36 0.14 -0.96
CA LEU A 83 13.24 0.19 -0.03
C LEU A 83 13.75 -0.07 1.38
N ASP A 84 13.91 0.98 2.18
CA ASP A 84 13.97 0.87 3.64
C ASP A 84 12.60 0.43 4.18
N SER A 85 12.21 -0.82 3.90
CA SER A 85 10.93 -1.40 4.35
C SER A 85 11.01 -1.94 5.77
N VAL A 86 9.83 -2.17 6.35
CA VAL A 86 9.66 -2.80 7.67
C VAL A 86 10.52 -4.06 7.76
N ALA A 87 11.18 -4.24 8.91
CA ALA A 87 11.90 -5.48 9.19
C ALA A 87 10.91 -6.66 9.11
N PRO A 88 11.26 -7.79 8.46
CA PRO A 88 10.36 -8.94 8.33
C PRO A 88 9.81 -9.46 9.67
N THR A 89 10.49 -9.14 10.78
CA THR A 89 10.12 -9.49 12.15
C THR A 89 8.89 -8.78 12.69
N ASP A 90 8.52 -7.61 12.15
CA ASP A 90 7.40 -6.81 12.64
C ASP A 90 6.09 -7.14 11.90
N VAL A 91 6.17 -7.93 10.82
CA VAL A 91 5.02 -8.39 10.04
C VAL A 91 4.45 -9.64 10.70
N ALA A 92 3.34 -9.51 11.43
CA ALA A 92 2.69 -10.62 12.11
C ALA A 92 1.94 -11.54 11.14
N HIS A 93 1.26 -10.96 10.14
CA HIS A 93 0.52 -11.71 9.13
C HIS A 93 0.26 -10.86 7.88
N SER A 94 0.29 -11.48 6.68
CA SER A 94 -0.14 -10.82 5.44
C SER A 94 -1.08 -11.72 4.66
N GLU A 95 -2.20 -11.16 4.22
CA GLU A 95 -3.18 -11.82 3.38
C GLU A 95 -3.27 -11.09 2.03
N PHE A 96 -3.21 -11.87 0.95
CA PHE A 96 -3.28 -11.37 -0.41
C PHE A 96 -4.55 -11.88 -1.05
N ARG A 97 -5.49 -10.97 -1.27
CA ARG A 97 -6.73 -11.27 -1.99
C ARG A 97 -6.65 -10.70 -3.39
N GLN A 98 -7.56 -11.14 -4.24
CA GLN A 98 -7.65 -10.63 -5.61
C GLN A 98 -8.00 -9.13 -5.65
N ASP A 99 -8.74 -8.63 -4.66
CA ASP A 99 -9.28 -7.27 -4.59
C ASP A 99 -8.56 -6.37 -3.58
N ARG A 100 -7.66 -6.91 -2.74
CA ARG A 100 -6.98 -6.14 -1.70
C ARG A 100 -5.73 -6.82 -1.14
N PHE A 101 -4.85 -5.99 -0.63
CA PHE A 101 -3.76 -6.37 0.25
C PHE A 101 -4.14 -6.07 1.71
N LEU A 102 -3.89 -7.02 2.61
CA LEU A 102 -4.11 -6.89 4.06
C LEU A 102 -2.86 -7.32 4.81
N THR A 103 -2.46 -6.56 5.82
CA THR A 103 -1.36 -6.99 6.70
C THR A 103 -1.55 -6.51 8.12
N ALA A 104 -1.28 -7.40 9.08
CA ALA A 104 -1.22 -7.11 10.49
C ALA A 104 0.25 -6.87 10.88
N ILE A 105 0.54 -5.72 11.48
CA ILE A 105 1.88 -5.31 11.89
C ILE A 105 1.89 -5.10 13.41
N ASP A 106 2.82 -5.76 14.09
CA ASP A 106 3.10 -5.51 15.51
C ASP A 106 4.20 -4.47 15.62
N ARG A 107 3.88 -3.26 16.09
CA ARG A 107 4.84 -2.16 16.24
C ARG A 107 5.15 -1.92 17.71
N THR A 108 6.44 -1.91 18.04
CA THR A 108 6.97 -1.62 19.37
C THR A 108 7.62 -0.23 19.46
N ASP A 109 7.75 0.47 18.33
CA ASP A 109 8.26 1.85 18.27
C ASP A 109 7.36 2.78 17.43
N SER A 110 7.56 4.08 17.58
CA SER A 110 6.81 5.14 16.88
C SER A 110 7.43 5.54 15.53
N LYS A 111 8.31 4.72 14.93
CA LYS A 111 9.00 5.11 13.69
C LYS A 111 8.10 4.89 12.46
N PRO A 112 8.22 5.74 11.43
CA PRO A 112 7.60 5.49 10.14
C PRO A 112 8.11 4.18 9.54
N PHE A 113 7.26 3.51 8.77
CA PHE A 113 7.59 2.23 8.19
C PHE A 113 6.94 2.04 6.82
N LYS A 114 7.52 1.16 5.99
CA LYS A 114 7.06 0.92 4.64
C LYS A 114 6.74 -0.55 4.37
N LEU A 115 5.65 -0.78 3.65
CA LEU A 115 5.24 -2.08 3.12
C LEU A 115 5.29 -2.00 1.60
N ALA A 116 5.74 -3.06 0.92
CA ALA A 116 5.85 -3.04 -0.53
C ALA A 116 5.47 -4.37 -1.19
N TYR A 117 4.68 -4.31 -2.26
CA TYR A 117 4.27 -5.48 -3.05
C TYR A 117 4.19 -5.15 -4.54
N ILE A 118 4.26 -6.16 -5.40
CA ILE A 118 4.18 -5.96 -6.86
C ILE A 118 2.75 -6.17 -7.34
N VAL A 119 2.28 -5.22 -8.14
CA VAL A 119 1.08 -5.34 -8.96
C VAL A 119 1.44 -5.40 -10.44
N ARG A 120 0.60 -6.06 -11.23
CA ARG A 120 0.66 -6.07 -12.68
C ARG A 120 -0.60 -5.41 -13.24
N ALA A 121 -0.44 -4.53 -14.23
CA ALA A 121 -1.54 -4.02 -15.02
C ALA A 121 -2.05 -5.10 -15.99
N ILE A 122 -3.34 -5.40 -15.96
CA ILE A 122 -3.94 -6.51 -16.72
C ILE A 122 -4.99 -5.99 -17.70
N SER A 123 -6.04 -5.36 -17.20
CA SER A 123 -7.21 -4.98 -18.02
C SER A 123 -7.14 -3.51 -18.41
N PRO A 124 -7.13 -3.16 -19.72
CA PRO A 124 -7.24 -1.78 -20.15
C PRO A 124 -8.55 -1.13 -19.70
N GLY A 125 -8.49 0.14 -19.32
CA GLY A 125 -9.63 0.90 -18.82
C GLY A 125 -9.24 1.93 -17.77
N THR A 126 -10.23 2.69 -17.30
CA THR A 126 -10.06 3.67 -16.22
C THR A 126 -10.88 3.22 -15.03
N PHE A 127 -10.24 3.06 -13.87
CA PHE A 127 -10.85 2.44 -12.70
C PHE A 127 -10.68 3.31 -11.47
N HIS A 128 -11.69 3.26 -10.60
CA HIS A 128 -11.62 3.89 -9.29
C HIS A 128 -10.46 3.28 -8.49
N HIS A 129 -9.73 4.13 -7.79
CA HIS A 129 -8.61 3.74 -6.97
C HIS A 129 -8.91 4.08 -5.50
N PRO A 130 -9.40 3.10 -4.71
CA PRO A 130 -9.72 3.33 -3.32
C PRO A 130 -8.48 3.72 -2.51
N ALA A 131 -8.68 4.44 -1.41
CA ALA A 131 -7.60 4.79 -0.49
C ALA A 131 -7.07 3.54 0.22
N ALA A 132 -5.77 3.50 0.45
CA ALA A 132 -5.20 2.61 1.46
C ALA A 132 -5.53 3.16 2.87
N SER A 133 -5.64 2.28 3.85
CA SER A 133 -5.96 2.63 5.23
C SER A 133 -5.10 1.88 6.24
N VAL A 134 -4.95 2.47 7.42
CA VAL A 134 -4.34 1.86 8.60
C VAL A 134 -5.21 2.12 9.82
N GLU A 135 -5.36 1.12 10.67
CA GLU A 135 -6.09 1.26 11.95
C GLU A 135 -5.41 0.48 13.07
N ASP A 136 -5.53 0.97 14.29
CA ASP A 136 -5.16 0.21 15.48
C ASP A 136 -6.27 -0.80 15.81
N MET A 137 -5.91 -2.08 15.91
CA MET A 137 -6.84 -3.19 16.11
C MET A 137 -7.55 -3.17 17.47
N TYR A 138 -7.00 -2.46 18.46
CA TYR A 138 -7.57 -2.34 19.81
C TYR A 138 -8.12 -0.94 20.12
N ARG A 139 -7.73 0.07 19.33
CA ARG A 139 -8.16 1.46 19.47
C ARG A 139 -8.75 1.96 18.15
N PRO A 140 -10.01 1.63 17.83
CA PRO A 140 -10.60 1.92 16.51
C PRO A 140 -10.73 3.42 16.17
N ASP A 141 -10.70 4.29 17.20
CA ASP A 141 -10.66 5.75 17.01
C ASP A 141 -9.31 6.22 16.42
N ILE A 142 -8.28 5.38 16.49
CA ILE A 142 -6.95 5.63 15.91
C ILE A 142 -6.86 4.92 14.56
N ARG A 143 -7.07 5.68 13.50
CA ARG A 143 -7.08 5.20 12.12
C ARG A 143 -6.78 6.31 11.13
N ALA A 144 -6.27 5.95 9.95
CA ALA A 144 -6.06 6.88 8.86
C ALA A 144 -6.31 6.24 7.50
N HIS A 145 -6.62 7.07 6.52
CA HIS A 145 -6.75 6.71 5.13
C HIS A 145 -5.97 7.70 4.26
N GLY A 146 -5.45 7.20 3.14
CA GLY A 146 -4.78 8.02 2.14
C GLY A 146 -5.79 8.67 1.19
N ASP A 147 -5.26 9.23 0.11
CA ASP A 147 -6.08 9.77 -0.97
C ASP A 147 -6.74 8.66 -1.78
N THR A 148 -7.98 8.91 -2.19
CA THR A 148 -8.61 8.17 -3.29
C THR A 148 -8.17 8.75 -4.63
N GLY A 149 -8.33 7.99 -5.71
CA GLY A 149 -7.93 8.44 -7.03
C GLY A 149 -8.49 7.61 -8.17
N THR A 150 -7.75 7.57 -9.26
CA THR A 150 -8.10 6.81 -10.46
C THR A 150 -6.83 6.24 -11.08
N VAL A 151 -6.92 5.03 -11.60
CA VAL A 151 -5.88 4.42 -12.43
C VAL A 151 -6.39 4.33 -13.87
N THR A 152 -5.51 4.55 -14.83
CA THR A 152 -5.79 4.31 -16.25
C THR A 152 -4.79 3.33 -16.81
N ILE A 153 -5.29 2.25 -17.39
CA ILE A 153 -4.51 1.21 -18.05
C ILE A 153 -4.75 1.30 -19.56
N THR A 154 -3.68 1.47 -20.31
CA THR A 154 -3.69 1.48 -21.78
C THR A 154 -3.37 0.08 -22.33
N PRO A 155 -3.79 -0.24 -23.56
CA PRO A 155 -3.36 -1.46 -24.25
C PRO A 155 -1.82 -1.57 -24.39
#